data_AF-A0AAJ5BER6-F1
#
_entry.id   AF-A0AAJ5BER6-F1
#
_cell.length_a   1.000
_cell.length_b   1.000
_cell.length_c   1.000
_cell.angle_alpha   90.00
_cell.angle_beta   90.00
_cell.angle_gamma   90.00
#
_symmetry.space_group_name_H-M   'P 1'
#
loop_
_entity.id
_entity.type
_entity.pdbx_description
1 polymer ?
#
loop_
_entity_poly.entity_id
_entity_poly.type
_entity_poly.pdbx_seq_one_letter_code
_entity_poly.pdbx_strand_id
1 'polypeptide(L)'
;MGLKRVNNKEIFSSFCVFLTSFVMLLTVSFIGIFCFYKSSDLQQDNIEKDVLAYKEVLNKHYALKTKIDTVYYHMSLLSTGKVRNDVFLENYITKDIVQIKALIGEDKEENFKYYSVLVSKLDSLLELKNKIIHVSDQENLALRDLNECMNRFKKVHNELTDDPGRKFNRK
;
A
#
# COMPACT_ATOMS: atom_id res chain seq x y z
N MET A 1 -25.52 55.62 -76.57
CA MET A 1 -25.53 55.58 -75.09
C MET A 1 -26.80 54.84 -74.67
N GLY A 2 -26.75 53.51 -74.58
CA GLY A 2 -27.91 52.69 -74.21
C GLY A 2 -27.80 52.27 -72.75
N LEU A 3 -28.44 53.02 -71.83
CA LEU A 3 -28.57 52.59 -70.45
C LEU A 3 -29.55 51.42 -70.39
N LYS A 4 -28.98 50.21 -70.26
CA LYS A 4 -29.68 48.94 -70.17
C LYS A 4 -30.63 48.97 -68.96
N ARG A 5 -31.93 48.76 -69.21
CA ARG A 5 -33.00 48.79 -68.22
C ARG A 5 -32.69 47.76 -67.11
N VAL A 6 -32.54 48.25 -65.88
CA VAL A 6 -32.14 47.44 -64.72
C VAL A 6 -33.29 46.51 -64.33
N ASN A 7 -33.07 45.21 -64.47
CA ASN A 7 -34.04 44.18 -64.12
C ASN A 7 -34.02 43.98 -62.59
N ASN A 8 -34.70 44.87 -61.85
CA ASN A 8 -34.70 44.87 -60.38
C ASN A 8 -35.01 43.48 -59.79
N LYS A 9 -35.90 42.70 -60.41
CA LYS A 9 -36.28 41.35 -59.93
C LYS A 9 -35.10 40.37 -59.89
N GLU A 10 -34.20 40.46 -60.86
CA GLU A 10 -33.01 39.59 -60.93
C GLU A 10 -31.97 39.98 -59.88
N ILE A 11 -31.80 41.29 -59.65
CA ILE A 11 -30.94 41.81 -58.58
C ILE A 11 -31.45 41.38 -57.20
N PHE A 12 -32.77 41.49 -56.95
CA PHE A 12 -33.36 41.03 -55.70
C PHE A 12 -33.25 39.51 -55.52
N SER A 13 -33.39 38.73 -56.59
CA SER A 13 -33.21 37.27 -56.55
C SER A 13 -31.78 36.89 -56.19
N SER A 14 -30.78 37.46 -56.87
CA SER A 14 -29.36 37.23 -56.56
C SER A 14 -28.99 37.67 -55.13
N PHE A 15 -29.55 38.79 -54.68
CA PHE A 15 -29.36 39.27 -53.31
C PHE A 15 -29.97 38.31 -52.27
N CYS A 16 -31.17 37.77 -52.53
CA CYS A 16 -31.77 36.76 -51.65
C CYS A 16 -30.94 35.49 -51.56
N VAL A 17 -30.41 34.98 -52.68
CA VAL A 17 -29.55 33.78 -52.70
C VAL A 17 -28.26 34.01 -51.92
N PHE A 18 -27.64 35.19 -52.09
CA PHE A 18 -26.48 35.59 -51.31
C PHE A 18 -26.80 35.66 -49.81
N LEU A 19 -27.92 36.28 -49.44
CA LEU A 19 -28.34 36.41 -48.05
C LEU A 19 -28.59 35.05 -47.40
N THR A 20 -29.25 34.12 -48.09
CA THR A 20 -29.46 32.75 -47.58
C THR A 20 -28.14 32.00 -47.41
N SER A 21 -27.21 32.15 -48.34
CA SER A 21 -25.89 31.50 -48.27
C SER A 21 -25.06 32.08 -47.12
N PHE A 22 -25.12 33.39 -46.90
CA PHE A 22 -24.46 34.07 -45.80
C PHE A 22 -25.03 33.67 -44.44
N VAL A 23 -26.37 33.60 -44.31
CA VAL A 23 -27.03 33.11 -43.09
C VAL A 23 -26.65 31.66 -42.80
N MET A 24 -26.63 30.79 -43.81
CA MET A 24 -26.21 29.39 -43.64
C MET A 24 -24.75 29.28 -43.16
N LEU A 25 -23.86 30.11 -43.68
CA LEU A 25 -22.46 30.10 -43.29
C LEU A 25 -22.28 30.60 -41.84
N LEU A 26 -23.03 31.64 -41.46
CA LEU A 26 -23.09 32.12 -40.08
C LEU A 26 -23.64 31.05 -39.13
N THR A 27 -24.75 30.40 -39.44
CA THR A 27 -25.32 29.39 -38.56
C THR A 27 -24.38 28.21 -38.35
N VAL A 28 -23.72 27.72 -39.40
CA VAL A 28 -22.71 26.65 -39.28
C VAL A 28 -21.55 27.09 -38.38
N SER A 29 -21.07 28.34 -38.53
CA SER A 29 -20.00 28.88 -37.68
C SER A 29 -20.43 28.96 -36.21
N PHE A 30 -21.62 29.50 -35.92
CA PHE A 30 -22.16 29.59 -34.56
C PHE A 30 -22.41 28.21 -33.93
N ILE A 31 -22.92 27.24 -34.69
CA ILE A 31 -23.12 25.86 -34.23
C ILE A 31 -21.78 25.22 -33.85
N GLY A 32 -20.74 25.43 -34.65
CA GLY A 32 -19.39 24.93 -34.35
C GLY A 32 -18.87 25.45 -33.00
N ILE A 33 -18.99 26.76 -32.76
CA ILE A 33 -18.58 27.39 -31.50
C ILE A 33 -19.42 26.88 -30.32
N PHE A 34 -20.74 26.77 -30.51
CA PHE A 34 -21.66 26.27 -29.48
C PHE A 34 -21.35 24.82 -29.07
N CYS A 35 -21.15 23.94 -30.05
CA CYS A 35 -20.77 22.55 -29.80
C CYS A 35 -19.42 22.45 -29.08
N PHE A 36 -18.45 23.30 -29.45
CA PHE A 36 -17.15 23.36 -28.78
C PHE A 36 -17.31 23.76 -27.31
N TYR A 37 -18.05 24.84 -27.02
CA TYR A 37 -18.27 25.30 -25.66
C TYR A 37 -18.96 24.24 -24.80
N LYS A 38 -20.05 23.66 -25.31
CA LYS A 38 -20.80 22.60 -24.61
C LYS A 38 -19.95 21.34 -24.37
N SER A 39 -19.11 20.98 -25.33
CA SER A 39 -18.19 19.85 -25.19
C SER A 39 -17.10 20.15 -24.16
N SER A 40 -16.57 21.37 -24.13
CA SER A 40 -15.56 21.80 -23.15
C SER A 40 -16.09 21.76 -21.73
N ASP A 41 -17.32 22.23 -21.50
CA ASP A 41 -17.97 22.23 -20.18
C ASP A 41 -18.16 20.80 -19.65
N LEU A 42 -18.71 19.91 -20.49
CA LEU A 42 -18.86 18.49 -20.15
C LEU A 42 -17.52 17.78 -19.91
N GLN A 43 -16.49 18.11 -20.69
CA GLN A 43 -15.15 17.55 -20.49
C GLN A 43 -14.54 18.02 -19.18
N GLN A 44 -14.68 19.29 -18.83
CA GLN A 44 -14.16 19.85 -17.59
C GLN A 44 -14.79 19.16 -16.37
N ASP A 45 -16.10 18.97 -16.35
CA ASP A 45 -16.81 18.26 -15.28
C ASP A 45 -16.34 16.81 -15.11
N ASN A 46 -16.13 16.11 -16.22
CA ASN A 46 -15.66 14.72 -16.17
C ASN A 46 -14.20 14.65 -15.70
N ILE A 47 -13.33 15.55 -16.16
CA ILE A 47 -11.95 15.64 -15.71
C ILE A 47 -11.89 15.95 -14.22
N GLU A 48 -12.73 16.86 -13.71
CA GLU A 48 -12.76 17.18 -12.29
C GLU A 48 -13.15 15.95 -11.45
N LYS A 49 -14.16 15.19 -11.88
CA LYS A 49 -14.56 13.93 -11.22
C LYS A 49 -13.44 12.90 -11.23
N ASP A 50 -12.77 12.72 -12.37
CA ASP A 50 -11.66 11.77 -12.49
C ASP A 50 -10.46 12.19 -11.63
N VAL A 51 -10.16 13.50 -11.56
CA VAL A 51 -9.11 14.05 -10.70
C VAL A 51 -9.45 13.84 -9.23
N LEU A 52 -10.70 14.02 -8.82
CA LEU A 52 -11.13 13.77 -7.45
C LEU A 52 -11.02 12.29 -7.08
N ALA A 53 -11.52 11.40 -7.94
CA ALA A 53 -11.40 9.95 -7.74
C ALA A 53 -9.93 9.51 -7.68
N TYR A 54 -9.08 10.04 -8.56
CA TYR A 54 -7.66 9.76 -8.56
C TYR A 54 -6.97 10.26 -7.28
N LYS A 55 -7.28 11.48 -6.82
CA LYS A 55 -6.74 12.03 -5.56
C LYS A 55 -7.14 11.19 -4.34
N GLU A 56 -8.35 10.67 -4.31
CA GLU A 56 -8.80 9.79 -3.22
C GLU A 56 -7.94 8.52 -3.17
N VAL A 57 -7.77 7.84 -4.31
CA VAL A 57 -6.94 6.63 -4.42
C VAL A 57 -5.48 6.94 -4.05
N LEU A 58 -4.94 8.06 -4.54
CA LEU A 58 -3.56 8.47 -4.25
C LEU A 58 -3.33 8.77 -2.76
N ASN A 59 -4.26 9.46 -2.10
CA ASN A 59 -4.17 9.72 -0.67
C ASN A 59 -4.19 8.42 0.15
N LYS A 60 -5.02 7.44 -0.25
CA LYS A 60 -5.03 6.11 0.35
C LYS A 60 -3.69 5.40 0.13
N HIS A 61 -3.08 5.48 -1.06
CA HIS A 61 -1.74 4.93 -1.29
C HIS A 61 -0.68 5.53 -0.35
N TYR A 62 -0.69 6.84 -0.14
CA TYR A 62 0.23 7.49 0.81
C TYR A 62 0.01 6.98 2.24
N ALA A 63 -1.25 6.90 2.70
CA ALA A 63 -1.57 6.39 4.03
C ALA A 63 -1.11 4.92 4.21
N LEU A 64 -1.34 4.09 3.19
CA LEU A 64 -0.96 2.68 3.20
C LEU A 64 0.55 2.49 3.21
N LYS A 65 1.27 3.29 2.41
CA LYS A 65 2.74 3.33 2.39
C LYS A 65 3.30 3.63 3.79
N THR A 66 2.83 4.69 4.44
CA THR A 66 3.31 5.08 5.78
C THR A 66 3.08 3.97 6.80
N LYS A 67 1.92 3.30 6.76
CA LYS A 67 1.62 2.17 7.66
C LYS A 67 2.56 0.99 7.41
N ILE A 68 2.83 0.66 6.15
CA ILE A 68 3.73 -0.46 5.81
C ILE A 68 5.18 -0.14 6.18
N ASP A 69 5.66 1.08 5.94
CA ASP A 69 6.99 1.52 6.35
C ASP A 69 7.16 1.42 7.88
N THR A 70 6.10 1.75 8.63
CA THR A 70 6.06 1.61 10.10
C THR A 70 6.13 0.14 10.53
N VAL A 71 5.36 -0.73 9.89
CA VAL A 71 5.40 -2.19 10.14
C VAL A 71 6.80 -2.75 9.84
N TYR A 72 7.40 -2.35 8.73
CA TYR A 72 8.74 -2.78 8.35
C TYR A 72 9.78 -2.32 9.38
N TYR A 73 9.69 -1.06 9.83
CA TYR A 73 10.55 -0.54 10.89
C TYR A 73 10.39 -1.35 12.20
N HIS A 74 9.17 -1.61 12.66
CA HIS A 74 8.93 -2.42 13.85
C HIS A 74 9.46 -3.85 13.70
N MET A 75 9.28 -4.46 12.53
CA MET A 75 9.80 -5.80 12.25
C MET A 75 11.35 -5.85 12.29
N SER A 76 12.01 -4.76 11.91
CA SER A 76 13.46 -4.61 12.00
C SER A 76 13.99 -4.53 13.44
N LEU A 77 13.16 -4.08 14.38
CA LEU A 77 13.50 -3.99 15.80
C LEU A 77 13.31 -5.31 16.55
N LEU A 78 12.44 -6.19 16.05
CA LEU A 78 12.13 -7.46 16.68
C LEU A 78 13.39 -8.33 16.82
N SER A 79 13.65 -8.86 18.02
CA SER A 79 14.81 -9.70 18.35
C SER A 79 16.18 -9.00 18.25
N THR A 80 16.22 -7.66 18.24
CA THR A 80 17.49 -6.90 18.29
C THR A 80 17.93 -6.53 19.70
N GLY A 81 17.14 -6.88 20.73
CA GLY A 81 17.39 -6.49 22.12
C GLY A 81 17.23 -4.98 22.40
N LYS A 82 16.83 -4.19 21.40
CA LYS A 82 16.61 -2.74 21.51
C LYS A 82 15.25 -2.38 22.12
N VAL A 83 14.39 -3.38 22.35
CA VAL A 83 13.01 -3.19 22.82
C VAL A 83 12.80 -4.01 24.09
N ARG A 84 12.12 -3.42 25.07
CA ARG A 84 11.95 -4.01 26.41
C ARG A 84 11.11 -5.29 26.41
N ASN A 85 10.21 -5.45 25.43
CA ASN A 85 9.32 -6.59 25.34
C ASN A 85 9.02 -6.91 23.86
N ASP A 86 9.69 -7.93 23.33
CA ASP A 86 9.51 -8.40 21.96
C ASP A 86 8.10 -8.97 21.72
N VAL A 87 7.47 -9.60 22.73
CA VAL A 87 6.10 -10.16 22.63
C VAL A 87 5.06 -9.05 22.43
N PHE A 88 5.23 -7.91 23.10
CA PHE A 88 4.35 -6.76 22.90
C PHE A 88 4.52 -6.16 21.50
N LEU A 89 5.76 -6.05 21.03
CA LEU A 89 6.06 -5.54 19.70
C LEU A 89 5.52 -6.47 18.61
N GLU A 90 5.62 -7.78 18.80
CA GLU A 90 5.06 -8.78 17.89
C GLU A 90 3.54 -8.64 17.76
N ASN A 91 2.82 -8.60 18.89
CA ASN A 91 1.37 -8.38 18.90
C ASN A 91 0.97 -7.06 18.23
N TYR A 92 1.77 -6.02 18.43
CA TYR A 92 1.56 -4.73 17.80
C TYR A 92 1.70 -4.82 16.27
N ILE A 93 2.78 -5.46 15.79
CA ILE A 93 3.01 -5.68 14.35
C ILE A 93 1.88 -6.50 13.73
N THR A 94 1.48 -7.61 14.35
CA THR A 94 0.39 -8.46 13.85
C THR A 94 -0.92 -7.70 13.77
N LYS A 95 -1.25 -6.87 14.77
CA LYS A 95 -2.44 -6.03 14.76
C LYS A 95 -2.39 -4.98 13.64
N ASP A 96 -1.24 -4.40 13.37
CA ASP A 96 -1.06 -3.44 12.27
C ASP A 96 -1.20 -4.12 10.90
N ILE A 97 -0.65 -5.32 10.72
CA ILE A 97 -0.83 -6.13 9.49
C ILE A 97 -2.31 -6.43 9.26
N VAL A 98 -3.06 -6.82 10.30
CA VAL A 98 -4.51 -7.07 10.19
C VAL A 98 -5.28 -5.81 9.80
N GLN A 99 -4.96 -4.67 10.42
CA GLN A 99 -5.58 -3.39 10.06
C GLN A 99 -5.28 -3.00 8.60
N ILE A 100 -4.05 -3.20 8.13
CA ILE A 100 -3.66 -2.93 6.75
C ILE A 100 -4.45 -3.83 5.79
N LYS A 101 -4.61 -5.13 6.11
CA LYS A 101 -5.44 -6.04 5.31
C LYS A 101 -6.91 -5.60 5.26
N ALA A 102 -7.47 -5.15 6.39
CA ALA A 102 -8.84 -4.63 6.43
C ALA A 102 -8.99 -3.37 5.54
N LEU A 103 -8.06 -2.42 5.64
CA LEU A 103 -8.05 -1.21 4.80
C LEU A 103 -7.94 -1.52 3.30
N ILE A 104 -7.27 -2.60 2.93
CA ILE A 104 -7.17 -3.04 1.53
C ILE A 104 -8.46 -3.73 1.07
N GLY A 105 -9.08 -4.55 1.93
CA GLY A 105 -10.26 -5.35 1.61
C GLY A 105 -11.59 -4.57 1.59
N GLU A 106 -11.64 -3.39 2.24
CA GLU A 106 -12.81 -2.50 2.18
C GLU A 106 -13.00 -1.85 0.80
N ASP A 107 -11.94 -1.76 -0.02
CA ASP A 107 -11.95 -1.18 -1.35
C ASP A 107 -11.75 -2.26 -2.43
N LYS A 108 -12.15 -1.95 -3.69
CA LYS A 108 -11.93 -2.84 -4.84
C LYS A 108 -10.46 -3.30 -4.90
N GLU A 109 -10.23 -4.59 -4.69
CA GLU A 109 -8.89 -5.22 -4.61
C GLU A 109 -7.96 -4.87 -5.79
N GLU A 110 -8.52 -4.52 -6.95
CA GLU A 110 -7.75 -4.19 -8.16
C GLU A 110 -6.78 -3.01 -7.95
N ASN A 111 -7.19 -1.95 -7.24
CA ASN A 111 -6.34 -0.76 -7.06
C ASN A 111 -5.17 -0.98 -6.10
N PHE A 112 -5.30 -1.95 -5.18
CA PHE A 112 -4.34 -2.19 -4.10
C PHE A 112 -3.72 -3.59 -4.14
N LYS A 113 -3.83 -4.30 -5.26
CA LYS A 113 -3.32 -5.67 -5.44
C LYS A 113 -1.86 -5.84 -5.01
N TYR A 114 -0.97 -4.91 -5.39
CA TYR A 114 0.44 -4.96 -5.01
C TYR A 114 0.64 -4.89 -3.50
N TYR A 115 -0.14 -4.05 -2.83
CA TYR A 115 -0.11 -3.94 -1.37
C TYR A 115 -0.66 -5.20 -0.71
N SER A 116 -1.74 -5.79 -1.24
CA SER A 116 -2.26 -7.08 -0.76
C SER A 116 -1.20 -8.17 -0.80
N VAL A 117 -0.49 -8.29 -1.93
CA VAL A 117 0.62 -9.25 -2.09
C VAL A 117 1.74 -8.97 -1.09
N LEU A 118 2.17 -7.70 -0.97
CA LEU A 118 3.25 -7.32 -0.06
C LEU A 118 2.91 -7.65 1.39
N VAL A 119 1.70 -7.32 1.84
CA VAL A 119 1.24 -7.54 3.21
C VAL A 119 1.10 -9.03 3.50
N SER A 120 0.63 -9.82 2.53
CA SER A 120 0.63 -11.28 2.61
C SER A 120 2.05 -11.85 2.77
N LYS A 121 3.04 -11.30 2.07
CA LYS A 121 4.45 -11.69 2.24
C LYS A 121 5.01 -11.29 3.60
N LEU A 122 4.72 -10.09 4.09
CA LEU A 122 5.15 -9.65 5.43
C LEU A 122 4.61 -10.57 6.53
N ASP A 123 3.34 -10.96 6.42
CA ASP A 123 2.69 -11.90 7.33
C ASP A 123 3.41 -13.25 7.35
N SER A 124 3.70 -13.81 6.17
CA SER A 124 4.44 -15.08 6.06
C SER A 124 5.87 -15.02 6.62
N LEU A 125 6.55 -13.87 6.48
CA LEU A 125 7.88 -13.64 7.04
C LEU A 125 7.84 -13.53 8.56
N LEU A 126 6.79 -12.93 9.11
CA LEU A 126 6.60 -12.81 10.55
C LEU A 126 6.35 -14.18 11.18
N GLU A 127 5.49 -15.00 10.57
CA GLU A 127 5.26 -16.38 11.01
C GLU A 127 6.55 -17.21 10.98
N LEU A 128 7.36 -17.07 9.93
CA LEU A 128 8.65 -17.73 9.83
C LEU A 128 9.61 -17.27 10.94
N LYS A 129 9.69 -15.97 11.20
CA LYS A 129 10.55 -15.41 12.26
C LYS A 129 10.15 -15.94 13.64
N ASN A 130 8.86 -16.02 13.93
CA ASN A 130 8.35 -16.58 15.18
C ASN A 130 8.75 -18.05 15.36
N LYS A 131 8.67 -18.85 14.29
CA LYS A 131 9.13 -20.25 14.33
C LYS A 131 10.63 -20.35 14.61
N ILE A 132 11.45 -19.48 14.02
CA ILE A 132 12.90 -19.44 14.26
C ILE A 132 13.20 -19.10 15.72
N ILE A 133 12.54 -18.08 16.28
CA ILE A 133 12.71 -17.69 17.69
C ILE A 133 12.34 -18.86 18.61
N HIS A 134 11.20 -19.51 18.37
CA HIS A 134 10.76 -20.66 19.16
C HIS A 134 11.77 -21.82 19.13
N VAL A 135 12.33 -22.14 17.96
CA VAL A 135 13.37 -23.19 17.84
C VAL A 135 14.65 -22.78 18.58
N SER A 136 15.05 -21.51 18.49
CA SER A 136 16.22 -20.99 19.20
C SER A 136 16.04 -21.04 20.72
N ASP A 137 14.85 -20.74 21.23
CA ASP A 137 14.52 -20.85 22.65
C ASP A 137 14.59 -22.31 23.12
N GLN A 138 14.08 -23.26 22.32
CA GLN A 138 14.19 -24.68 22.62
C GLN A 138 15.63 -25.17 22.66
N GLU A 139 16.48 -24.72 21.72
CA GLU A 139 17.91 -25.03 21.72
C GLU A 139 18.60 -24.52 22.99
N ASN A 140 18.33 -23.26 23.36
CA ASN A 140 18.90 -22.65 24.57
C ASN A 140 18.46 -23.39 25.84
N LEU A 141 17.20 -23.83 25.93
CA LEU A 141 16.71 -24.64 27.03
C LEU A 141 17.43 -26.00 27.09
N ALA A 142 17.55 -26.71 25.96
CA ALA A 142 18.25 -27.99 25.89
C ALA A 142 19.74 -27.86 26.28
N LEU A 143 20.42 -26.81 25.84
CA LEU A 143 21.80 -26.51 26.24
C LEU A 143 21.92 -26.24 27.74
N ARG A 144 20.92 -25.54 28.32
CA ARG A 144 20.89 -25.26 29.76
C ARG A 144 20.68 -26.53 30.57
N ASP A 145 19.76 -27.39 30.16
CA ASP A 145 19.49 -28.68 30.80
C ASP A 145 20.69 -29.62 30.71
N LEU A 146 21.36 -29.65 29.55
CA LEU A 146 22.61 -30.41 29.37
C LEU A 146 23.71 -29.92 30.30
N ASN A 147 23.92 -28.61 30.39
CA ASN A 147 24.90 -28.01 31.30
C ASN A 147 24.56 -28.29 32.77
N GLU A 148 23.29 -28.23 33.15
CA GLU A 148 22.85 -28.58 34.49
C GLU A 148 23.12 -30.05 34.81
N CYS A 149 22.80 -30.96 33.87
CA CYS A 149 23.08 -32.38 34.00
C CYS A 149 24.59 -32.65 34.14
N MET A 150 25.42 -32.03 33.30
CA MET A 150 26.88 -32.13 33.39
C MET A 150 27.42 -31.61 34.74
N ASN A 151 26.89 -30.50 35.25
CA ASN A 151 27.30 -29.94 36.53
C ASN A 151 26.89 -30.83 37.70
N ARG A 152 25.66 -31.38 37.68
CA ARG A 152 25.20 -32.37 38.66
C ARG A 152 26.08 -33.63 38.62
N PHE A 153 26.40 -34.14 37.44
CA PHE A 153 27.28 -35.28 37.27
C PHE A 153 28.68 -35.03 37.84
N LYS A 154 29.30 -33.89 37.52
CA LYS A 154 30.61 -33.49 38.09
C LYS A 154 30.56 -33.43 39.61
N LYS A 155 29.49 -32.88 40.19
CA LYS A 155 29.33 -32.79 41.64
C LYS A 155 29.25 -34.17 42.29
N VAL A 156 28.40 -35.06 41.77
CA VAL A 156 28.26 -36.44 42.26
C VAL A 156 29.56 -37.23 42.09
N HIS A 157 30.25 -37.08 40.96
CA HIS A 157 31.54 -37.73 40.73
C HIS A 157 32.61 -37.28 41.74
N ASN A 158 32.68 -35.98 42.03
CA ASN A 158 33.59 -35.45 43.04
C ASN A 158 33.24 -35.96 44.45
N GLU A 159 31.96 -36.06 44.80
CA GLU A 159 31.49 -36.59 46.10
C GLU A 159 31.79 -38.08 46.26
N LEU A 160 31.67 -38.89 45.19
CA LEU A 160 31.99 -40.32 45.21
C LEU A 160 33.49 -40.61 45.22
N THR A 161 34.32 -39.67 44.72
CA THR A 161 35.78 -39.81 44.69
C THR A 161 36.43 -39.33 46.01
N ASP A 162 35.73 -38.51 46.80
CA ASP A 162 36.15 -38.13 48.17
C ASP A 162 35.89 -39.31 49.13
N ASP A 163 36.83 -40.26 49.18
CA ASP A 163 36.76 -41.42 50.08
C ASP A 163 36.70 -40.96 51.56
N PRO A 164 35.56 -41.15 52.25
CA PRO A 164 35.41 -40.72 53.64
C PRO A 164 36.35 -41.48 54.58
N GLY A 165 36.83 -42.67 54.21
CA GLY A 165 37.77 -43.47 55.00
C GLY A 165 39.15 -42.83 55.16
N ARG A 166 39.53 -41.90 54.28
CA ARG A 166 40.85 -41.23 54.31
C ARG A 166 40.92 -40.07 55.31
N LYS A 167 39.78 -39.49 55.70
CA LYS A 167 39.71 -38.39 56.69
C LYS A 167 39.71 -38.88 58.15
N PHE A 168 39.28 -40.12 58.40
CA PHE A 168 39.30 -40.72 59.74
C PHE A 168 40.65 -41.36 60.13
N ASN A 169 41.61 -41.46 59.22
CA ASN A 169 42.92 -42.10 59.46
C ASN A 169 44.07 -41.12 59.75
N ARG A 170 43.78 -39.82 59.95
CA ARG A 170 44.75 -38.87 60.46
C ARG A 170 44.69 -38.87 62.00
N LYS A 171 45.48 -39.77 62.58
CA LYS A 171 45.95 -39.68 63.98
C LYS A 171 46.79 -38.43 64.18
#